data_AF-A0A0G3B7Y9-F1
#
_entry.id   AF-A0A0G3B7Y9-F1
#
_cell.length_a   1.000
_cell.length_b   1.000
_cell.length_c   1.000
_cell.angle_alpha   90.00
_cell.angle_beta   90.00
_cell.angle_gamma   90.00
#
_symmetry.space_group_name_H-M   'P 1'
#
loop_
_entity.id
_entity.type
_entity.pdbx_description
1 polymer ?
#
loop_
_entity_poly.entity_id
_entity_poly.type
_entity_poly.pdbx_seq_one_letter_code
_entity_poly.pdbx_strand_id
1 'polypeptide(L)'
;MRAFFAGSDYLDYMVLRPLSHITMSWEVTWRIDRYEPEVDSFAGDLNEIIHQIAGSPRPDRYHDNEDRLAERVVTELKWPIQKKGGRWHGADYQSILEQGAFRDIGQKELAIAANGRVQMALDYGQSHFDTMDDAHMTMLSALMTIMIYHRDCDGSSLRVPENEKSE
;
A
#
# COMPACT_ATOMS: atom_id res chain seq x y z
N MET A 1 12.92 -0.20 -9.57
CA MET A 1 11.77 -0.10 -8.66
C MET A 1 11.83 -1.09 -7.51
N ARG A 2 11.88 -2.42 -7.71
CA ARG A 2 11.95 -3.37 -6.57
C ARG A 2 13.07 -3.09 -5.57
N ALA A 3 14.25 -2.72 -6.07
CA ALA A 3 15.40 -2.31 -5.25
C ALA A 3 15.14 -1.09 -4.35
N PHE A 4 14.10 -0.28 -4.63
CA PHE A 4 13.70 0.85 -3.80
C PHE A 4 13.22 0.40 -2.40
N PHE A 5 12.64 -0.80 -2.32
CA PHE A 5 12.07 -1.37 -1.10
C PHE A 5 13.01 -2.39 -0.45
N ALA A 6 14.23 -2.58 -0.96
CA ALA A 6 15.07 -3.70 -0.58
C ALA A 6 15.74 -3.50 0.78
N GLY A 7 15.43 -4.36 1.76
CA GLY A 7 16.10 -4.34 3.07
C GLY A 7 15.84 -3.06 3.85
N SER A 8 14.61 -2.55 3.80
CA SER A 8 14.21 -1.33 4.48
C SER A 8 14.01 -1.56 5.98
N ASP A 9 14.48 -0.60 6.78
CA ASP A 9 14.34 -0.60 8.25
C ASP A 9 12.96 -0.10 8.70
N TYR A 10 12.23 0.62 7.84
CA TYR A 10 10.94 1.22 8.17
C TYR A 10 9.73 0.56 7.50
N LEU A 11 9.94 -0.17 6.40
CA LEU A 11 8.82 -0.62 5.56
C LEU A 11 7.84 -1.52 6.30
N ASP A 12 8.34 -2.49 7.07
CA ASP A 12 7.50 -3.43 7.80
C ASP A 12 6.73 -2.75 8.95
N TYR A 13 7.43 -1.88 9.68
CA TYR A 13 6.89 -1.07 10.75
C TYR A 13 5.79 -0.12 10.24
N MET A 14 5.97 0.47 9.05
CA MET A 14 5.00 1.43 8.50
C MET A 14 3.87 0.76 7.71
N VAL A 15 4.11 -0.39 7.08
CA VAL A 15 3.14 -1.05 6.20
C VAL A 15 2.40 -2.19 6.90
N LEU A 16 3.12 -3.06 7.61
CA LEU A 16 2.58 -4.30 8.16
C LEU A 16 2.11 -4.15 9.60
N ARG A 17 2.84 -3.41 10.44
CA ARG A 17 2.44 -3.19 11.84
C ARG A 17 1.04 -2.56 12.02
N PRO A 18 0.56 -1.63 11.14
CA PRO A 18 -0.83 -1.17 11.22
C PRO A 18 -1.87 -2.30 11.10
N LEU A 19 -1.51 -3.42 10.46
CA LEU A 19 -2.33 -4.61 10.30
C LEU A 19 -2.13 -5.61 11.45
N SER A 20 -1.47 -5.22 12.55
CA SER A 20 -1.17 -6.13 13.67
C SER A 20 -2.43 -6.67 14.37
N HIS A 21 -3.58 -6.04 14.13
CA HIS A 21 -4.87 -6.48 14.61
C HIS A 21 -5.44 -7.69 13.83
N ILE A 22 -4.85 -8.03 12.67
CA ILE A 22 -5.20 -9.20 11.86
C ILE A 22 -4.15 -10.30 12.05
N THR A 23 -2.87 -9.94 12.02
CA THR A 23 -1.77 -10.84 12.37
C THR A 23 -0.69 -10.13 13.18
N MET A 24 -0.23 -10.78 14.25
CA MET A 24 0.84 -10.25 15.09
C MET A 24 2.24 -10.39 14.47
N SER A 25 2.43 -11.21 13.44
CA SER A 25 3.73 -11.46 12.79
C SER A 25 4.01 -10.45 11.67
N TRP A 26 4.22 -9.19 12.05
CA TRP A 26 4.40 -8.07 11.12
C TRP A 26 5.86 -7.77 10.76
N GLU A 27 6.83 -8.22 11.56
CA GLU A 27 8.26 -8.07 11.26
C GLU A 27 8.63 -8.90 10.03
N VAL A 28 9.50 -8.38 9.16
CA VAL A 28 9.98 -9.15 8.00
C VAL A 28 11.48 -9.05 7.79
N THR A 29 12.05 -10.11 7.24
CA THR A 29 13.47 -10.14 6.91
C THR A 29 13.69 -10.16 5.40
N TRP A 30 14.54 -9.24 4.90
CA TRP A 30 14.97 -9.27 3.52
C TRP A 30 15.99 -10.41 3.27
N ARG A 31 15.75 -11.22 2.24
CA ARG A 31 16.60 -12.33 1.80
C ARG A 31 16.76 -12.34 0.30
N ILE A 32 18.01 -12.36 -0.16
CA ILE A 32 18.41 -12.44 -1.58
C ILE A 32 17.84 -11.27 -2.41
N ASP A 33 16.56 -11.32 -2.74
CA ASP A 33 15.86 -10.38 -3.62
C ASP A 33 14.41 -10.07 -3.20
N ARG A 34 13.96 -10.56 -2.03
CA ARG A 34 12.59 -10.37 -1.53
C ARG A 34 12.50 -10.48 0.00
N TYR A 35 11.36 -10.10 0.58
CA TYR A 35 11.06 -10.39 1.99
C TYR A 35 10.72 -11.88 2.16
N GLU A 36 11.29 -12.53 3.18
CA GLU A 36 11.08 -13.95 3.46
C GLU A 36 9.62 -14.20 3.89
N PRO A 37 8.84 -15.02 3.16
CA PRO A 37 7.49 -15.37 3.60
C PRO A 37 7.52 -16.21 4.87
N GLU A 38 6.76 -15.80 5.88
CA GLU A 38 6.66 -16.49 7.17
C GLU A 38 5.21 -16.91 7.47
N VAL A 39 5.06 -17.87 8.39
CA VAL A 39 3.74 -18.35 8.82
C VAL A 39 3.00 -17.22 9.53
N ASP A 40 1.71 -17.13 9.26
CA ASP A 40 0.82 -16.09 9.76
C ASP A 40 1.37 -14.68 9.51
N SER A 41 2.11 -14.44 8.43
CA SER A 41 2.65 -13.11 8.11
C SER A 41 2.14 -12.58 6.77
N PHE A 42 2.05 -11.27 6.65
CA PHE A 42 1.78 -10.57 5.38
C PHE A 42 3.04 -10.37 4.51
N ALA A 43 4.18 -10.96 4.85
CA ALA A 43 5.40 -10.90 4.04
C ALA A 43 5.20 -11.33 2.58
N GLY A 44 4.38 -12.36 2.35
CA GLY A 44 3.99 -12.82 1.01
C GLY A 44 3.22 -11.74 0.23
N ASP A 45 2.21 -11.14 0.87
CA ASP A 45 1.42 -10.06 0.30
C ASP A 45 2.27 -8.81 0.04
N LEU A 46 3.21 -8.47 0.94
CA LEU A 46 4.14 -7.37 0.78
C LEU A 46 4.97 -7.51 -0.51
N ASN A 47 5.50 -8.70 -0.78
CA ASN A 47 6.22 -8.96 -2.02
C ASN A 47 5.33 -8.79 -3.25
N GLU A 48 4.10 -9.30 -3.21
CA GLU A 48 3.16 -9.22 -4.33
C GLU A 48 2.79 -7.77 -4.65
N ILE A 49 2.50 -6.95 -3.62
CA ILE A 49 2.20 -5.53 -3.87
C ILE A 49 3.43 -4.78 -4.37
N ILE A 50 4.65 -5.10 -3.92
CA ILE A 50 5.89 -4.51 -4.46
C ILE A 50 6.04 -4.87 -5.95
N HIS A 51 5.73 -6.12 -6.33
CA HIS A 51 5.73 -6.55 -7.73
C HIS A 51 4.69 -5.79 -8.55
N GLN A 52 3.48 -5.63 -8.01
CA GLN A 52 2.39 -4.93 -8.65
C GLN A 52 2.68 -3.44 -8.86
N ILE A 53 3.21 -2.76 -7.84
CA ILE A 53 3.64 -1.35 -7.92
C ILE A 53 4.70 -1.21 -9.00
N ALA A 54 5.72 -2.08 -8.99
CA ALA A 54 6.81 -2.06 -9.96
C ALA A 54 6.35 -2.34 -11.42
N GLY A 55 5.25 -3.07 -11.60
CA GLY A 55 4.65 -3.35 -12.91
C GLY A 55 3.62 -2.33 -13.38
N SER A 56 3.20 -1.41 -12.51
CA SER A 56 2.19 -0.41 -12.85
C SER A 56 2.79 0.74 -13.67
N PRO A 57 1.99 1.42 -14.53
CA PRO A 57 2.45 2.61 -15.22
C PRO A 57 2.67 3.77 -14.25
N ARG A 58 3.54 4.70 -14.63
CA ARG A 58 3.66 5.99 -13.93
C ARG A 58 2.37 6.80 -14.19
N PRO A 59 1.77 7.44 -13.19
CA PRO A 59 0.59 8.27 -13.41
C PRO A 59 0.93 9.50 -14.27
N ASP A 60 -0.01 9.93 -15.11
CA ASP A 60 0.13 11.14 -15.95
C ASP A 60 0.27 12.39 -15.08
N ARG A 61 -0.49 12.45 -13.97
CA ARG A 61 -0.32 13.45 -12.91
C ARG A 61 -0.32 12.77 -11.56
N TYR A 62 0.53 13.29 -10.68
CA TYR A 62 0.86 12.70 -9.38
C TYR A 62 -0.34 12.28 -8.51
N HIS A 63 -1.46 13.02 -8.56
CA HIS A 63 -2.65 12.74 -7.74
C HIS A 63 -3.83 12.11 -8.49
N ASP A 64 -3.76 11.88 -9.80
CA ASP A 64 -4.95 11.51 -10.59
C ASP A 64 -5.58 10.19 -10.11
N ASN A 65 -4.75 9.20 -9.77
CA ASN A 65 -5.25 7.90 -9.31
C ASN A 65 -5.79 7.96 -7.88
N GLU A 66 -5.18 8.77 -7.00
CA GLU A 66 -5.71 9.01 -5.66
C GLU A 66 -7.04 9.79 -5.72
N ASP A 67 -7.16 10.72 -6.65
CA ASP A 67 -8.38 11.48 -6.90
C ASP A 67 -9.51 10.58 -7.38
N ARG A 68 -9.25 9.64 -8.29
CA ARG A 68 -10.26 8.67 -8.75
C ARG A 68 -10.80 7.83 -7.60
N LEU A 69 -9.95 7.41 -6.66
CA LEU A 69 -10.38 6.69 -5.47
C LEU A 69 -11.30 7.57 -4.59
N ALA A 70 -10.90 8.82 -4.35
CA ALA A 70 -11.72 9.76 -3.58
C ALA A 70 -13.05 10.12 -4.28
N GLU A 71 -13.05 10.25 -5.60
CA GLU A 71 -14.26 10.50 -6.40
C GLU A 71 -15.25 9.33 -6.30
N ARG A 72 -14.78 8.09 -6.22
CA ARG A 72 -15.65 6.92 -5.95
C ARG A 72 -16.32 7.04 -4.59
N VAL A 73 -15.59 7.47 -3.55
CA VAL A 73 -16.18 7.68 -2.22
C VAL A 73 -17.30 8.71 -2.25
N VAL A 74 -17.13 9.81 -2.99
CA VAL A 74 -18.19 10.81 -3.20
C VAL A 74 -19.37 10.23 -3.98
N THR A 75 -19.10 9.58 -5.10
CA THR A 75 -20.13 9.19 -6.07
C THR A 75 -20.90 7.95 -5.65
N GLU A 76 -20.27 7.00 -4.95
CA GLU A 76 -20.85 5.72 -4.59
C GLU A 76 -21.25 5.64 -3.12
N LEU A 77 -20.36 6.06 -2.21
CA LEU A 77 -20.60 6.01 -0.77
C LEU A 77 -21.28 7.27 -0.23
N LYS A 78 -21.38 8.33 -1.06
CA LYS A 78 -22.03 9.61 -0.73
C LYS A 78 -21.43 10.30 0.50
N TRP A 79 -20.14 10.09 0.77
CA TRP A 79 -19.48 10.79 1.87
C TRP A 79 -19.43 12.29 1.59
N PRO A 80 -19.58 13.16 2.61
CA PRO A 80 -19.59 14.60 2.45
C PRO A 80 -18.17 15.18 2.35
N ILE A 81 -17.34 14.62 1.46
CA ILE A 81 -15.98 15.08 1.20
C ILE A 81 -15.91 15.98 -0.05
N GLN A 82 -14.92 16.85 -0.11
CA GLN A 82 -14.73 17.77 -1.22
C GLN A 82 -13.26 18.11 -1.44
N LYS A 83 -12.87 18.35 -2.70
CA LYS A 83 -11.52 18.76 -3.06
C LYS A 83 -11.37 20.28 -2.99
N LYS A 84 -10.41 20.79 -2.21
CA LYS A 84 -10.05 22.22 -2.13
C LYS A 84 -8.53 22.37 -2.25
N GLY A 85 -8.07 23.23 -3.17
CA GLY A 85 -6.64 23.54 -3.31
C GLY A 85 -5.74 22.32 -3.53
N GLY A 86 -6.25 21.28 -4.21
CA GLY A 86 -5.52 20.03 -4.45
C GLY A 86 -5.67 18.95 -3.39
N ARG A 87 -6.34 19.22 -2.25
CA ARG A 87 -6.51 18.27 -1.15
C ARG A 87 -7.98 17.90 -0.94
N TRP A 88 -8.22 16.68 -0.51
CA TRP A 88 -9.54 16.21 -0.11
C TRP A 88 -9.80 16.57 1.36
N HIS A 89 -11.00 17.07 1.64
CA HIS A 89 -11.43 17.50 2.97
C HIS A 89 -12.75 16.84 3.35
N GLY A 90 -12.97 16.64 4.65
CA GLY A 90 -14.22 16.11 5.21
C GLY A 90 -14.07 14.75 5.89
N ALA A 91 -12.97 14.04 5.61
CA ALA A 91 -12.59 12.81 6.27
C ALA A 91 -11.06 12.67 6.26
N ASP A 92 -10.55 11.71 7.02
CA ASP A 92 -9.15 11.30 6.95
C ASP A 92 -8.79 10.77 5.56
N TYR A 93 -7.61 11.11 5.06
CA TYR A 93 -7.25 10.81 3.67
C TYR A 93 -7.01 9.32 3.44
N GLN A 94 -6.41 8.62 4.40
CA GLN A 94 -6.23 7.17 4.30
C GLN A 94 -7.58 6.46 4.29
N SER A 95 -8.52 6.87 5.15
CA SER A 95 -9.90 6.34 5.12
C SER A 95 -10.59 6.58 3.78
N ILE A 96 -10.39 7.74 3.15
CA ILE A 96 -10.94 8.01 1.80
C ILE A 96 -10.35 7.03 0.77
N LEU A 97 -9.04 6.84 0.76
CA LEU A 97 -8.39 5.95 -0.21
C LEU A 97 -8.77 4.49 -0.01
N GLU A 98 -8.83 4.03 1.24
CA GLU A 98 -9.26 2.67 1.61
C GLU A 98 -10.68 2.40 1.11
N GLN A 99 -11.62 3.27 1.48
CA GLN A 99 -13.02 3.06 1.13
C GLN A 99 -13.27 3.18 -0.38
N GLY A 100 -12.52 4.05 -1.08
CA GLY A 100 -12.58 4.19 -2.53
C GLY A 100 -12.01 2.98 -3.29
N ALA A 101 -11.19 2.16 -2.65
CA ALA A 101 -10.49 1.05 -3.28
C ALA A 101 -11.25 -0.28 -3.26
N PHE A 102 -12.40 -0.41 -2.56
CA PHE A 102 -13.16 -1.67 -2.52
C PHE A 102 -13.70 -2.11 -3.90
N ARG A 103 -13.77 -1.19 -4.87
CA ARG A 103 -14.10 -1.48 -6.27
C ARG A 103 -12.93 -1.26 -7.23
N ASP A 104 -11.72 -1.11 -6.70
CA ASP A 104 -10.51 -1.06 -7.50
C ASP A 104 -10.09 -2.47 -7.91
N ILE A 105 -10.72 -2.99 -8.97
CA ILE A 105 -10.51 -4.38 -9.42
C ILE A 105 -9.03 -4.60 -9.75
N GLY A 106 -8.42 -5.55 -9.02
CA GLY A 106 -6.99 -5.83 -9.14
C GLY A 106 -6.12 -4.66 -8.68
N GLN A 107 -6.64 -3.79 -7.80
CA GLN A 107 -5.92 -2.72 -7.11
C GLN A 107 -5.12 -1.79 -8.04
N LYS A 108 -5.66 -1.52 -9.24
CA LYS A 108 -4.95 -0.79 -10.30
C LYS A 108 -4.71 0.66 -9.93
N GLU A 109 -5.74 1.36 -9.43
CA GLU A 109 -5.60 2.76 -9.03
C GLU A 109 -4.64 2.89 -7.84
N LEU A 110 -4.72 1.98 -6.85
CA LEU A 110 -3.78 1.93 -5.73
C LEU A 110 -2.33 1.71 -6.19
N ALA A 111 -2.09 0.72 -7.05
CA ALA A 111 -0.75 0.41 -7.53
C ALA A 111 -0.14 1.57 -8.32
N ILE A 112 -0.92 2.22 -9.19
CA ILE A 112 -0.47 3.38 -9.96
C ILE A 112 -0.18 4.57 -9.05
N ALA A 113 -1.06 4.84 -8.06
CA ALA A 113 -0.83 5.90 -7.08
C ALA A 113 0.48 5.67 -6.29
N ALA A 114 0.70 4.45 -5.82
CA ALA A 114 1.91 4.07 -5.10
C ALA A 114 3.17 4.20 -5.98
N ASN A 115 3.11 3.76 -7.24
CA ASN A 115 4.21 3.95 -8.18
C ASN A 115 4.48 5.44 -8.46
N GLY A 116 3.45 6.29 -8.53
CA GLY A 116 3.61 7.74 -8.62
C GLY A 116 4.48 8.30 -7.49
N ARG A 117 4.32 7.79 -6.26
CA ARG A 117 5.13 8.19 -5.10
C ARG A 117 6.57 7.71 -5.19
N VAL A 118 6.78 6.47 -5.60
CA VAL A 118 8.14 5.92 -5.82
C VAL A 118 8.86 6.70 -6.92
N GLN A 119 8.20 6.97 -8.04
CA GLN A 119 8.78 7.73 -9.15
C GLN A 119 9.13 9.16 -8.75
N MET A 120 8.26 9.82 -7.97
CA MET A 120 8.55 11.16 -7.44
C MET A 120 9.80 11.14 -6.55
N ALA A 121 9.92 10.19 -5.64
CA ALA A 121 11.11 10.03 -4.79
C ALA A 121 12.38 9.85 -5.64
N LEU A 122 12.30 8.97 -6.65
CA LEU A 122 13.42 8.73 -7.59
C LEU A 122 13.80 9.99 -8.38
N ASP A 123 12.83 10.78 -8.85
CA ASP A 123 13.08 12.04 -9.57
C ASP A 123 13.78 13.07 -8.67
N TYR A 124 13.54 13.04 -7.36
CA TYR A 124 14.24 13.86 -6.36
C TYR A 124 15.52 13.22 -5.81
N GLY A 125 15.99 12.11 -6.39
CA GLY A 125 17.24 11.45 -6.01
C GLY A 125 17.16 10.59 -4.74
N GLN A 126 15.95 10.36 -4.20
CA GLN A 126 15.71 9.44 -3.09
C GLN A 126 15.60 8.03 -3.66
N SER A 127 16.68 7.25 -3.62
CA SER A 127 16.75 5.95 -4.27
C SER A 127 16.23 4.77 -3.44
N HIS A 128 15.82 5.03 -2.19
CA HIS A 128 15.40 4.01 -1.24
C HIS A 128 14.21 4.48 -0.41
N PHE A 129 13.33 3.56 -0.01
CA PHE A 129 12.14 3.84 0.81
C PHE A 129 12.49 4.65 2.07
N ASP A 130 13.52 4.23 2.81
CA ASP A 130 13.97 4.89 4.05
C ASP A 130 14.57 6.29 3.84
N THR A 131 14.79 6.69 2.59
CA THR A 131 15.34 8.02 2.23
C THR A 131 14.28 8.99 1.74
N MET A 132 13.03 8.55 1.66
CA MET A 132 11.90 9.41 1.30
C MET A 132 11.66 10.48 2.36
N ASP A 133 11.03 11.59 1.97
CA ASP A 133 10.49 12.51 2.98
C ASP A 133 9.30 11.88 3.71
N ASP A 134 9.13 12.27 4.98
CA ASP A 134 8.14 11.68 5.89
C ASP A 134 6.72 11.66 5.32
N ALA A 135 6.31 12.72 4.61
CA ALA A 135 4.96 12.83 4.07
C ALA A 135 4.73 11.85 2.91
N HIS A 136 5.70 11.74 1.99
CA HIS A 136 5.61 10.77 0.89
C HIS A 136 5.75 9.34 1.38
N MET A 137 6.65 9.08 2.35
CA MET A 137 6.84 7.77 2.96
C MET A 137 5.57 7.31 3.68
N THR A 138 4.96 8.19 4.49
CA THR A 138 3.71 7.90 5.21
C THR A 138 2.59 7.51 4.25
N MET A 139 2.41 8.27 3.18
CA MET A 139 1.33 7.99 2.24
C MET A 139 1.60 6.79 1.34
N LEU A 140 2.86 6.54 0.93
CA LEU A 140 3.19 5.31 0.23
C LEU A 140 2.92 4.10 1.13
N SER A 141 3.28 4.19 2.41
CA SER A 141 2.98 3.14 3.39
C SER A 141 1.49 2.89 3.53
N ALA A 142 0.69 3.96 3.66
CA ALA A 142 -0.77 3.86 3.76
C ALA A 142 -1.39 3.17 2.53
N LEU A 143 -0.95 3.51 1.31
CA LEU A 143 -1.41 2.84 0.09
C LEU A 143 -1.06 1.35 0.11
N MET A 144 0.16 1.00 0.51
CA MET A 144 0.60 -0.39 0.60
C MET A 144 -0.18 -1.18 1.66
N THR A 145 -0.44 -0.57 2.83
CA THR A 145 -1.29 -1.15 3.88
C THR A 145 -2.70 -1.42 3.38
N ILE A 146 -3.31 -0.46 2.68
CA ILE A 146 -4.65 -0.61 2.08
C ILE A 146 -4.64 -1.76 1.06
N MET A 147 -3.61 -1.85 0.22
CA MET A 147 -3.49 -2.96 -0.74
C MET A 147 -3.46 -4.31 -0.03
N ILE A 148 -2.68 -4.48 1.04
CA ILE A 148 -2.64 -5.75 1.78
C ILE A 148 -3.97 -6.02 2.47
N TYR A 149 -4.56 -5.02 3.12
CA TYR A 149 -5.86 -5.17 3.81
C TYR A 149 -6.97 -5.62 2.86
N HIS A 150 -7.03 -5.06 1.65
CA HIS A 150 -8.05 -5.43 0.67
C HIS A 150 -7.87 -6.87 0.17
N ARG A 151 -6.62 -7.35 0.03
CA ARG A 151 -6.33 -8.74 -0.33
C ARG A 151 -6.76 -9.72 0.77
N ASP A 152 -6.60 -9.34 2.03
CA ASP A 152 -7.11 -10.14 3.16
C ASP A 152 -8.65 -10.17 3.14
N CYS A 153 -9.30 -9.01 2.95
CA CYS A 153 -10.76 -8.91 2.90
C CYS A 153 -11.42 -9.68 1.75
N ASP A 154 -10.79 -9.76 0.57
CA ASP A 154 -11.35 -10.45 -0.60
C ASP A 154 -10.89 -11.92 -0.71
N GLY A 155 -10.09 -12.40 0.25
CA GLY A 155 -9.60 -13.77 0.32
C GLY A 155 -8.46 -14.09 -0.64
N SER A 156 -7.84 -13.08 -1.26
CA SER A 156 -6.66 -13.24 -2.13
C SER A 156 -5.31 -13.11 -1.39
N SER A 157 -5.34 -12.94 -0.07
CA SER A 157 -4.12 -12.87 0.74
C SER A 157 -3.26 -14.13 0.58
N LEU A 158 -1.95 -13.91 0.57
CA LEU A 158 -0.91 -14.93 0.51
C LEU A 158 -0.40 -15.32 1.90
N ARG A 159 -1.05 -14.87 2.97
CA ARG A 159 -0.74 -15.26 4.34
C ARG A 159 -0.89 -16.77 4.49
N VAL A 160 0.17 -17.42 4.95
CA VAL A 160 0.15 -18.86 5.22
C VAL A 160 -0.52 -19.05 6.59
N PRO A 161 -1.66 -19.74 6.70
CA PRO A 161 -2.28 -19.97 8.00
C PRO A 161 -1.36 -20.82 8.87
N GLU A 162 -1.38 -20.57 10.19
CA GLU A 162 -0.74 -21.47 11.14
C GLU A 162 -1.40 -22.85 10.96
N ASN A 163 -0.61 -23.89 10.65
CA ASN A 163 -1.16 -25.24 10.58
C ASN A 163 -1.81 -25.52 11.93
N GLU A 164 -3.14 -25.65 11.97
CA GLU A 164 -3.81 -26.29 13.10
C GLU A 164 -3.14 -27.65 13.24
N LYS A 165 -2.32 -27.81 14.28
CA LYS A 165 -1.81 -29.13 14.64
C LYS A 165 -3.03 -30.00 14.78
N SER A 166 -3.20 -30.92 13.84
CA SER A 166 -4.19 -31.97 13.94
C SER A 166 -3.81 -32.76 15.19
N GLU A 167 -4.54 -32.55 16.28
CA GLU A 167 -4.49 -33.40 17.48
C GLU A 167 -4.98 -34.81 17.15
#